data_AF-A0A844QQ64-F1
#
_entry.id   AF-A0A844QQ64-F1
#
_cell.length_a   1.000
_cell.length_b   1.000
_cell.length_c   1.000
_cell.angle_alpha   90.00
_cell.angle_beta   90.00
_cell.angle_gamma   90.00
#
_symmetry.space_group_name_H-M   'P 1'
#
loop_
_entity.id
_entity.type
_entity.pdbx_description
1 polymer ?
#
loop_
_entity_poly.entity_id
_entity_poly.type
_entity_poly.pdbx_seq_one_letter_code
_entity_poly.pdbx_strand_id
1 'polypeptide(L)'
;MHERRYRASQTEARKKDAREKIQLGGLVVKAGLRSEDRAVILGALVEAAGQLGDKQERARWAAIGKAIFDNDSKEADAAGRTGIDDVGDRARAPGD
;
A
#
# COMPACT_ATOMS: atom_id res chain seq x y z
N MET A 1 10.55 -12.01 -38.68
CA MET A 1 10.24 -12.36 -37.27
C MET A 1 10.60 -11.22 -36.30
N HIS A 2 10.01 -10.01 -36.42
CA HIS A 2 10.37 -8.88 -35.53
C HIS A 2 9.17 -8.24 -34.80
N GLU A 3 7.94 -8.53 -35.24
CA GLU A 3 6.75 -7.81 -34.77
C GLU A 3 6.18 -8.32 -33.42
N ARG A 4 6.34 -9.61 -33.11
CA ARG A 4 5.91 -10.18 -31.81
C ARG A 4 6.74 -9.68 -30.62
N ARG A 5 8.04 -9.45 -30.82
CA ARG A 5 8.94 -8.97 -29.74
C ARG A 5 8.63 -7.53 -29.32
N TYR A 6 8.22 -6.69 -30.26
CA TYR A 6 7.86 -5.28 -30.00
C TYR A 6 6.52 -5.10 -29.28
N ARG A 7 5.54 -5.98 -29.53
CA ARG A 7 4.24 -5.94 -28.83
C ARG A 7 4.33 -6.47 -27.41
N ALA A 8 5.15 -7.50 -27.19
CA ALA A 8 5.41 -8.03 -25.85
C ALA A 8 6.13 -7.01 -24.96
N SER A 9 7.19 -6.37 -25.45
CA SER A 9 7.93 -5.36 -24.67
C SER A 9 7.08 -4.14 -24.27
N GLN A 10 6.22 -3.65 -25.16
CA GLN A 10 5.29 -2.55 -24.86
C GLN A 10 4.16 -2.94 -23.90
N THR A 11 3.78 -4.22 -23.85
CA THR A 11 2.76 -4.71 -22.93
C THR A 11 3.34 -4.84 -21.53
N GLU A 12 4.56 -5.33 -21.41
CA GLU A 12 5.27 -5.44 -20.13
C GLU A 12 5.61 -4.07 -19.52
N ALA A 13 6.03 -3.10 -20.34
CA ALA A 13 6.23 -1.72 -19.88
C ALA A 13 4.94 -1.11 -19.28
N ARG A 14 3.81 -1.25 -19.99
CA ARG A 14 2.52 -0.74 -19.51
C ARG A 14 2.04 -1.40 -18.22
N LYS A 15 2.26 -2.71 -18.06
CA LYS A 15 1.94 -3.43 -16.82
C LYS A 15 2.77 -2.93 -15.65
N LYS A 16 4.07 -2.68 -15.87
CA LYS A 16 4.97 -2.15 -14.84
C LYS A 16 4.52 -0.76 -14.40
N ASP A 17 4.26 0.13 -15.34
CA ASP A 17 3.80 1.49 -15.06
C ASP A 17 2.47 1.50 -14.29
N ALA A 18 1.53 0.63 -14.66
CA ALA A 18 0.25 0.51 -13.97
C ALA A 18 0.45 0.04 -12.52
N ARG A 19 1.31 -0.96 -12.29
CA ARG A 19 1.62 -1.46 -10.95
C ARG A 19 2.30 -0.38 -10.09
N GLU A 20 3.27 0.34 -10.64
CA GLU A 20 3.93 1.45 -9.94
C GLU A 20 2.93 2.55 -9.55
N LYS A 21 2.05 2.94 -10.49
CA LYS A 21 0.99 3.93 -10.20
C LYS A 21 0.02 3.47 -9.12
N ILE A 22 -0.34 2.18 -9.11
CA ILE A 22 -1.19 1.60 -8.07
C ILE A 22 -0.48 1.63 -6.72
N GLN A 23 0.80 1.25 -6.67
CA GLN A 23 1.59 1.29 -5.44
C GLN A 23 1.70 2.72 -4.89
N LEU A 24 2.02 3.69 -5.76
CA LEU A 24 2.09 5.11 -5.39
C LEU A 24 0.74 5.64 -4.90
N GLY A 25 -0.36 5.27 -5.57
CA GLY A 25 -1.72 5.60 -5.11
C GLY A 25 -2.04 4.99 -3.74
N GLY A 26 -1.56 3.78 -3.46
CA GLY A 26 -1.68 3.14 -2.15
C GLY A 26 -0.98 3.90 -1.03
N LEU A 27 0.14 4.57 -1.31
CA LEU A 27 0.85 5.43 -0.34
C LEU A 27 0.01 6.63 0.07
N VAL A 28 -0.69 7.26 -0.89
CA VAL A 28 -1.56 8.42 -0.63
C VAL A 28 -2.71 8.03 0.30
N VAL A 29 -3.32 6.86 0.06
CA VAL A 29 -4.39 6.35 0.92
C VAL A 29 -3.88 6.03 2.32
N LYS A 30 -2.72 5.38 2.44
CA LYS A 30 -2.08 5.05 3.72
C LYS A 30 -1.68 6.29 4.52
N ALA A 31 -1.32 7.37 3.85
CA ALA A 31 -1.05 8.67 4.47
C ALA A 31 -2.32 9.40 4.94
N GLY A 32 -3.52 8.85 4.74
CA GLY A 32 -4.78 9.48 5.12
C GLY A 32 -5.23 10.59 4.16
N LEU A 33 -4.55 10.77 3.03
CA LEU A 33 -4.77 11.89 2.12
C LEU A 33 -5.85 11.62 1.07
N ARG A 34 -6.61 10.52 1.18
CA ARG A 34 -7.64 10.15 0.18
C ARG A 34 -8.74 11.19 0.03
N SER A 35 -9.06 11.89 1.11
CA SER A 35 -10.14 12.89 1.16
C SER A 35 -9.66 14.32 0.89
N GLU A 36 -8.34 14.52 0.74
CA GLU A 36 -7.75 15.82 0.53
C GLU A 36 -7.82 16.26 -0.94
N ASP A 37 -7.72 17.56 -1.18
CA ASP A 37 -7.69 18.11 -2.53
C ASP A 37 -6.42 17.68 -3.28
N ARG A 38 -6.56 17.35 -4.57
CA ARG A 38 -5.44 16.84 -5.38
C ARG A 38 -4.28 17.84 -5.49
N ALA A 39 -4.58 19.14 -5.53
CA ALA A 39 -3.58 20.18 -5.56
C ALA A 39 -2.84 20.29 -4.22
N VAL A 40 -3.51 20.05 -3.09
CA VAL A 40 -2.89 19.99 -1.76
C VAL A 40 -1.90 18.83 -1.69
N ILE A 41 -2.31 17.63 -2.10
CA ILE A 41 -1.45 16.45 -2.12
C ILE A 41 -0.23 16.70 -3.01
N LEU A 42 -0.45 17.24 -4.22
CA LEU A 42 0.64 17.55 -5.15
C LEU A 42 1.59 18.61 -4.57
N GLY A 43 1.07 19.67 -3.96
CA GLY A 43 1.87 20.72 -3.32
C GLY A 43 2.77 20.18 -2.23
N ALA A 44 2.23 19.34 -1.33
CA ALA A 44 2.99 18.69 -0.27
C ALA A 44 4.10 17.78 -0.82
N LEU A 45 3.82 17.01 -1.88
CA LEU A 45 4.83 16.16 -2.52
C LEU A 45 5.96 16.95 -3.20
N VAL A 46 5.64 18.11 -3.79
CA VAL A 46 6.64 18.99 -4.41
C VAL A 46 7.52 19.65 -3.35
N GLU A 47 6.93 20.16 -2.27
CA GLU A 47 7.67 20.70 -1.12
C GLU A 47 8.59 19.62 -0.53
N ALA A 48 8.06 18.40 -0.40
CA ALA A 48 8.84 17.28 0.09
C ALA A 48 10.01 16.95 -0.85
N ALA A 49 9.79 16.95 -2.16
CA ALA A 49 10.84 16.68 -3.15
C ALA A 49 12.00 17.70 -3.06
N GLY A 50 11.72 18.95 -2.70
CA GLY A 50 12.74 19.99 -2.51
C GLY A 50 13.69 19.73 -1.34
N GLN A 51 13.19 19.09 -0.28
CA GLN A 51 13.91 18.74 0.95
C GLN A 51 14.75 17.43 0.80
N LEU A 52 14.42 16.56 -0.16
CA LEU A 52 15.16 15.31 -0.40
C LEU A 52 16.63 15.47 -0.84
N GLY A 53 17.08 16.70 -1.12
CA GLY A 53 18.49 17.02 -1.31
C GLY A 53 19.34 16.78 -0.05
N ASP A 54 18.75 16.89 1.14
CA ASP A 54 19.41 16.60 2.41
C ASP A 54 19.29 15.11 2.77
N LYS A 55 20.44 14.47 3.01
CA LYS A 55 20.52 13.08 3.47
C LYS A 55 19.84 12.88 4.83
N GLN A 56 19.87 13.89 5.71
CA GLN A 56 19.25 13.82 7.03
C GLN A 56 17.72 13.82 6.92
N GLU A 57 17.16 14.72 6.10
CA GLU A 57 15.72 14.78 5.86
C GLU A 57 15.21 13.50 5.21
N ARG A 58 15.94 12.99 4.22
CA ARG A 58 15.64 11.70 3.59
C ARG A 58 15.65 10.54 4.59
N ALA A 59 16.64 10.49 5.49
CA ALA A 59 16.72 9.45 6.52
C ALA A 59 15.56 9.56 7.53
N ARG A 60 15.23 10.77 7.96
CA ARG A 60 14.10 11.04 8.87
C ARG A 60 12.78 10.57 8.27
N TRP A 61 12.48 10.91 7.03
CA TRP A 61 11.23 10.49 6.38
C TRP A 61 11.18 9.00 6.10
N ALA A 62 12.31 8.37 5.76
CA ALA A 62 12.38 6.92 5.64
C ALA A 62 12.05 6.23 6.97
N ALA A 63 12.55 6.75 8.10
CA ALA A 63 12.23 6.22 9.43
C ALA A 63 10.74 6.37 9.77
N ILE A 64 10.15 7.54 9.51
CA ILE A 64 8.70 7.78 9.71
C ILE A 64 7.87 6.82 8.85
N GLY A 65 8.17 6.74 7.56
CA GLY A 65 7.47 5.85 6.64
C GLY A 65 7.53 4.40 7.11
N LYS A 66 8.73 3.91 7.47
CA LYS A 66 8.92 2.55 7.97
C LYS A 66 8.07 2.27 9.21
N ALA A 67 8.03 3.18 10.18
CA ALA A 67 7.22 3.00 11.39
C ALA A 67 5.71 2.87 11.07
N ILE A 68 5.20 3.64 10.11
CA ILE A 68 3.79 3.54 9.68
C ILE A 68 3.53 2.19 9.01
N PHE A 69 4.44 1.72 8.16
CA PHE A 69 4.33 0.40 7.53
C PHE A 69 4.40 -0.76 8.54
N ASP A 70 5.28 -0.67 9.53
CA ASP A 70 5.45 -1.69 10.56
C ASP A 70 4.21 -1.77 11.48
N ASN A 71 3.54 -0.65 11.76
CA ASN A 71 2.30 -0.65 12.54
C ASN A 71 1.12 -1.26 11.77
N ASP A 72 0.97 -0.94 10.48
CA ASP A 72 -0.08 -1.49 9.61
C ASP A 72 0.03 -3.02 9.46
N SER A 73 1.27 -3.52 9.42
CA SER A 73 1.55 -4.97 9.37
C SER A 73 1.08 -5.67 10.65
N LYS A 74 1.33 -5.06 11.82
CA LYS A 74 0.89 -5.59 13.11
C LYS A 74 -0.62 -5.56 13.29
N GLU A 75 -1.32 -4.55 12.75
CA GLU A 75 -2.79 -4.51 12.74
C GLU A 75 -3.38 -5.58 11.82
N ALA A 76 -2.81 -5.81 10.64
CA ALA A 76 -3.24 -6.88 9.73
C ALA A 76 -3.06 -8.28 10.37
N ASP A 77 -1.93 -8.52 11.04
CA ASP A 77 -1.64 -9.77 11.76
C ASP A 77 -2.51 -9.97 13.03
N ALA A 78 -3.02 -8.89 13.61
CA ALA A 78 -3.96 -8.94 14.74
C ALA A 78 -5.40 -9.21 14.26
N ALA A 79 -5.82 -8.58 13.15
CA ALA A 79 -7.12 -8.81 12.53
C ALA A 79 -7.28 -10.22 11.94
N GLY A 80 -6.17 -10.88 11.58
CA GLY A 80 -6.17 -12.28 11.10
C GLY A 80 -6.37 -13.34 12.18
N ARG A 81 -6.18 -13.00 13.48
CA ARG A 81 -6.29 -13.96 14.60
C ARG A 81 -7.67 -14.02 15.24
N THR A 82 -8.54 -13.05 15.02
CA THR A 82 -9.89 -13.00 15.61
C THR A 82 -10.96 -13.75 14.81
N GLY A 83 -10.57 -14.51 13.77
CA GLY A 83 -11.51 -15.10 12.81
C GLY A 83 -11.64 -16.63 12.79
N ILE A 84 -10.98 -17.40 13.68
CA ILE A 84 -10.95 -18.87 13.55
C ILE A 84 -11.52 -19.64 14.77
N ASP A 85 -11.81 -19.01 15.91
CA ASP A 85 -12.08 -19.77 17.14
C ASP A 85 -13.56 -19.88 17.58
N ASP A 86 -14.55 -19.72 16.67
CA ASP A 86 -15.97 -19.70 17.06
C ASP A 86 -16.90 -20.63 16.25
N VAL A 87 -16.42 -21.83 15.89
CA VAL A 87 -17.28 -22.93 15.42
C VAL A 87 -16.92 -24.23 16.15
N GLY A 88 -16.96 -24.16 17.48
CA GLY A 88 -16.89 -25.31 18.37
C GLY A 88 -18.23 -25.51 19.06
N ASP A 89 -18.88 -26.63 18.75
CA ASP A 89 -19.86 -27.30 19.62
C ASP A 89 -21.26 -26.66 19.75
N ARG A 90 -22.10 -26.86 18.72
CA ARG A 90 -23.57 -26.89 18.89
C ARG A 90 -24.20 -27.94 17.97
N ALA A 91 -23.78 -29.19 18.14
CA ALA A 91 -24.47 -30.35 17.57
C ALA A 91 -24.72 -31.39 18.66
N ARG A 92 -25.51 -31.02 19.67
CA ARG A 92 -26.17 -31.97 20.56
C ARG A 92 -27.58 -31.48 20.84
N ALA A 93 -28.50 -31.85 19.94
CA ALA A 93 -29.93 -31.81 20.24
C ALA A 93 -30.30 -33.10 20.99
N PRO A 94 -31.04 -33.03 22.12
CA PRO A 94 -31.75 -34.16 22.69
C PRO A 94 -33.24 -34.15 22.25
N GLY A 95 -33.84 -35.35 22.13
CA GLY A 95 -35.30 -35.59 22.01
C GLY A 95 -35.80 -35.69 20.56
N ASP A 96 -36.65 -36.65 20.16
CA ASP A 96 -37.48 -37.64 20.87
C ASP A 96 -37.56 -38.95 20.07
#